data_AF-A0A7E5VHY7-F1
#
_entry.id   AF-A0A7E5VHY7-F1
#
_cell.length_a   1.000
_cell.length_b   1.000
_cell.length_c   1.000
_cell.angle_alpha   90.00
_cell.angle_beta   90.00
_cell.angle_gamma   90.00
#
_symmetry.space_group_name_H-M   'P 1'
#
loop_
_entity.id
_entity.type
_entity.pdbx_description
1 polymer ?
#
loop_
_entity_poly.entity_id
_entity_poly.type
_entity_poly.pdbx_seq_one_letter_code
_entity_poly.pdbx_strand_id
1 'polypeptide(L)'
;MISHGLEHVQIIIELCQLNKSFSPLLSFNSVSMLLWIVKSVMIQIILSVTYEQFYAAVENVKDACSVHLMSNCSGEEKRLCKNVKRLCRSSFDKINAWGLFYVDSRLPLSLVGLLTNYTVVLLQFAFL
;
A
#
# COMPACT_ATOMS: atom_id res chain seq x y z
N MET A 1 -10.94 2.48 0.25
CA MET A 1 -10.04 2.82 -0.88
C MET A 1 -10.13 1.79 -2.00
N ILE A 2 -10.08 0.49 -1.70
CA ILE A 2 -10.30 -0.60 -2.67
C ILE A 2 -11.78 -0.68 -3.10
N SER A 3 -12.71 -0.52 -2.15
CA SER A 3 -14.16 -0.48 -2.40
C SER A 3 -14.54 0.59 -3.43
N HIS A 4 -14.08 1.83 -3.22
CA HIS A 4 -14.30 2.90 -4.19
C HIS A 4 -13.65 2.64 -5.55
N GLY A 5 -12.46 2.03 -5.60
CA GLY A 5 -11.84 1.65 -6.87
C GLY A 5 -12.67 0.63 -7.66
N LEU A 6 -13.24 -0.37 -6.99
CA LEU A 6 -14.13 -1.35 -7.61
C LEU A 6 -15.49 -0.76 -8.00
N GLU A 7 -16.07 0.13 -7.19
CA GLU A 7 -17.28 0.88 -7.55
C GLU A 7 -17.06 1.70 -8.83
N HIS A 8 -15.91 2.37 -8.97
CA HIS A 8 -15.57 3.11 -10.18
C HIS A 8 -15.38 2.21 -11.41
N VAL A 9 -14.75 1.04 -11.26
CA VAL A 9 -14.60 0.07 -12.35
C VAL A 9 -15.95 -0.49 -12.77
N GLN A 10 -16.84 -0.79 -11.82
CA GLN A 10 -18.19 -1.29 -12.09
C GLN A 10 -19.05 -0.23 -12.81
N ILE A 11 -18.98 1.03 -12.37
CA ILE A 11 -19.65 2.16 -13.03
C ILE A 11 -19.15 2.33 -14.47
N ILE A 12 -17.85 2.18 -14.74
CA ILE A 12 -17.29 2.26 -16.10
C ILE A 12 -17.87 1.17 -17.01
N ILE A 13 -18.05 -0.04 -16.48
CA ILE A 13 -18.52 -1.19 -17.25
C ILE A 13 -20.01 -1.07 -17.54
N GLU A 14 -20.81 -0.64 -16.57
CA GLU A 14 -22.23 -0.32 -16.78
C GLU A 14 -22.41 0.84 -17.78
N LEU A 15 -21.54 1.86 -17.75
CA LEU A 15 -21.54 2.95 -18.73
C LEU A 15 -21.09 2.50 -20.14
N CYS A 16 -20.16 1.55 -20.26
CA CYS A 16 -19.78 0.94 -21.53
C CYS A 16 -20.93 0.10 -22.11
N GLN A 17 -21.70 -0.62 -21.28
CA GLN A 17 -22.87 -1.37 -21.71
C GLN A 17 -24.05 -0.47 -22.12
N LEU A 18 -24.22 0.69 -21.48
CA LEU A 18 -25.23 1.69 -21.87
C LEU A 18 -24.91 2.38 -23.22
N ASN A 19 -23.68 2.22 -23.73
CA ASN A 19 -23.16 2.99 -24.86
C ASN A 19 -23.61 2.43 -26.23
N LYS A 20 -24.85 2.73 -26.61
CA LYS A 20 -25.23 2.91 -28.03
C LYS A 20 -25.09 4.36 -28.52
N SER A 21 -24.71 5.32 -27.66
CA SER A 21 -24.60 6.74 -28.04
C SER A 21 -23.47 7.45 -27.30
N PHE A 22 -22.37 7.72 -28.01
CA PHE A 22 -21.15 8.34 -27.52
C PHE A 22 -21.37 9.84 -27.22
N SER A 23 -21.39 10.23 -25.95
CA SER A 23 -21.42 11.65 -25.53
C SER A 23 -20.04 12.07 -24.96
N PRO A 24 -19.55 13.28 -25.26
CA PRO A 24 -18.24 13.76 -24.80
C PRO A 24 -18.12 13.92 -23.27
N LEU A 25 -19.24 14.00 -22.56
CA LEU A 25 -19.25 14.01 -21.09
C LEU A 25 -18.87 12.63 -20.51
N LEU A 26 -19.25 11.54 -21.20
CA LEU A 26 -18.95 10.18 -20.79
C LEU A 26 -17.45 9.89 -20.91
N SER A 27 -16.82 10.31 -22.01
CA SER A 27 -15.38 10.11 -22.24
C SER A 27 -14.52 10.87 -21.23
N PHE A 28 -14.91 12.09 -20.86
CA PHE A 28 -14.22 12.87 -19.84
C PHE A 28 -14.26 12.20 -18.46
N ASN A 29 -15.42 11.69 -18.05
CA ASN A 29 -15.59 10.99 -16.77
C ASN A 29 -14.74 9.72 -16.72
N SER A 30 -14.71 8.93 -17.80
CA SER A 30 -13.90 7.71 -17.87
C SER A 30 -12.40 8.00 -17.73
N VAL A 31 -11.89 9.03 -18.41
CA VAL A 31 -10.48 9.44 -18.29
C VAL A 31 -10.16 9.95 -16.88
N SER A 32 -11.06 10.75 -16.28
CA SER A 32 -10.90 11.23 -14.91
C SER A 32 -10.83 10.09 -13.90
N MET A 33 -11.67 9.07 -14.04
CA MET A 33 -11.65 7.88 -13.17
C MET A 33 -10.36 7.07 -13.34
N LEU A 34 -9.89 6.86 -14.57
CA LEU A 34 -8.61 6.17 -14.82
C LEU A 34 -7.44 6.91 -14.14
N LEU A 35 -7.39 8.24 -14.27
CA LEU A 35 -6.39 9.07 -13.59
C LEU A 35 -6.48 8.93 -12.06
N TRP A 36 -7.69 8.85 -11.51
CA TRP A 36 -7.90 8.67 -10.07
C TRP A 36 -7.39 7.31 -9.58
N ILE A 37 -7.67 6.24 -10.32
CA ILE A 37 -7.18 4.89 -10.02
C ILE A 37 -5.65 4.86 -10.06
N VAL A 38 -5.04 5.39 -11.12
CA VAL A 38 -3.58 5.47 -11.24
C VAL A 38 -2.98 6.27 -10.08
N LYS A 39 -3.55 7.43 -9.76
CA LYS A 39 -3.11 8.25 -8.61
C LYS A 39 -3.18 7.46 -7.30
N SER A 40 -4.27 6.74 -7.06
CA SER A 40 -4.45 5.91 -5.85
C SER A 40 -3.40 4.81 -5.76
N VAL A 41 -3.14 4.10 -6.86
CA VAL A 41 -2.10 3.05 -6.91
C VAL A 41 -0.71 3.66 -6.65
N MET A 42 -0.39 4.79 -7.27
CA MET A 42 0.90 5.46 -7.06
C MET A 42 1.10 5.86 -5.59
N ILE A 43 0.07 6.39 -4.93
CA ILE A 43 0.14 6.72 -3.50
C ILE A 43 0.38 5.46 -2.66
N GLN A 44 -0.29 4.34 -2.96
CA GLN A 44 -0.08 3.08 -2.24
C GLN A 44 1.36 2.56 -2.41
N ILE A 45 1.92 2.65 -3.62
CA ILE A 45 3.31 2.24 -3.89
C ILE A 45 4.28 3.11 -3.10
N ILE A 46 4.16 4.44 -3.19
CA ILE A 46 5.03 5.37 -2.46
C ILE A 46 4.96 5.09 -0.97
N LEU A 47 3.75 4.95 -0.42
CA LEU A 47 3.53 4.67 0.99
C LEU A 47 4.19 3.34 1.41
N SER A 48 4.06 2.30 0.59
CA SER A 48 4.65 0.99 0.88
C SER A 48 6.19 1.05 0.88
N VAL A 49 6.78 1.75 -0.08
CA VAL A 49 8.24 1.96 -0.13
C VAL A 49 8.72 2.76 1.07
N THR A 50 8.03 3.84 1.44
CA THR A 50 8.37 4.65 2.61
C THR A 50 8.31 3.83 3.90
N TYR A 51 7.31 2.96 4.06
CA TYR A 51 7.24 2.09 5.22
C TYR A 51 8.35 1.04 5.24
N GLU A 52 8.69 0.44 4.10
CA GLU A 52 9.81 -0.51 4.02
C GLU A 52 11.14 0.16 4.41
N GLN A 53 11.39 1.38 3.93
CA GLN A 53 12.56 2.17 4.33
C GLN A 53 12.55 2.48 5.83
N PHE A 54 11.40 2.85 6.39
CA PHE A 54 11.26 3.08 7.83
C PHE A 54 11.54 1.80 8.64
N TYR A 55 11.01 0.65 8.21
CA TYR A 55 11.25 -0.63 8.86
C TYR A 55 12.72 -1.02 8.82
N ALA A 56 13.38 -0.85 7.66
CA ALA A 56 14.81 -1.10 7.52
C ALA A 56 15.63 -0.18 8.45
N ALA A 57 15.27 1.10 8.54
CA ALA A 57 15.93 2.04 9.45
C ALA A 57 15.78 1.63 10.92
N VAL A 58 14.59 1.19 11.34
CA VAL A 58 14.36 0.70 12.72
C VAL A 58 15.16 -0.56 13.00
N GLU A 59 15.23 -1.50 12.06
CA GLU A 59 16.03 -2.72 12.23
C GLU A 59 17.52 -2.39 12.33
N ASN A 60 18.03 -1.50 11.48
CA ASN A 60 19.41 -1.02 11.54
C ASN A 60 19.75 -0.38 12.90
N VAL A 61 18.84 0.40 13.48
CA VAL A 61 19.02 0.98 14.83
C VAL A 61 19.07 -0.11 15.91
N LYS A 62 18.20 -1.13 15.82
CA LYS A 62 18.21 -2.27 16.75
C LYS A 62 19.50 -3.07 16.65
N ASP A 63 20.01 -3.28 15.44
CA ASP A 63 21.25 -4.01 15.18
C ASP A 63 22.46 -3.21 15.66
N ALA A 64 22.54 -1.92 15.34
CA ALA A 64 23.58 -1.03 15.84
C ALA A 64 23.61 -1.00 17.38
N CYS A 65 22.45 -0.89 18.04
CA CYS A 65 22.35 -0.97 19.51
C CYS A 65 22.79 -2.34 20.05
N SER A 66 22.60 -3.43 19.30
CA SER A 66 22.98 -4.78 19.71
C SER A 66 24.49 -4.99 19.60
N VAL A 67 25.09 -4.55 18.49
CA VAL A 67 26.55 -4.58 18.28
C VAL A 67 27.24 -3.69 19.31
N HIS A 68 26.71 -2.48 19.55
CA HIS A 68 27.25 -1.59 20.56
C HIS A 68 27.15 -2.22 21.96
N LEU A 69 26.02 -2.85 22.33
CA LEU A 69 25.92 -3.52 23.63
C LEU A 69 26.95 -4.65 23.85
N MET A 70 27.45 -5.27 22.77
CA MET A 70 28.49 -6.31 22.81
C MET A 70 29.92 -5.75 22.86
N SER A 71 30.12 -4.45 22.61
CA SER A 71 31.44 -3.81 22.71
C SER A 71 31.68 -3.23 24.12
N ASN A 72 32.87 -2.68 24.35
CA ASN A 72 33.25 -2.06 25.62
C ASN A 72 32.61 -0.67 25.77
N CYS A 73 31.31 -0.64 26.05
CA CYS A 73 30.54 0.59 26.28
C CYS A 73 30.41 0.95 27.76
N SER A 74 30.26 2.24 28.02
CA SER A 74 29.90 2.80 29.32
C SER A 74 28.51 2.34 29.79
N GLY A 75 28.25 2.45 31.10
CA GLY A 75 26.94 2.11 31.67
C GLY A 75 25.78 2.94 31.10
N GLU A 76 26.03 4.21 30.80
CA GLU A 76 25.08 5.16 30.18
C GLU A 76 24.69 4.70 28.77
N GLU A 77 25.66 4.36 27.93
CA GLU A 77 25.44 3.86 26.56
C GLU A 77 24.67 2.54 26.54
N LYS A 78 25.00 1.62 27.46
CA LYS A 78 24.25 0.35 27.60
C LYS A 78 22.80 0.60 27.99
N ARG A 79 22.55 1.57 28.88
CA ARG A 79 21.19 1.94 29.30
C ARG A 79 20.41 2.54 28.13
N LEU A 80 21.03 3.44 27.37
CA LEU A 80 20.42 4.02 26.16
C LEU A 80 20.04 2.94 25.15
N CYS A 81 20.98 2.07 24.75
CA CYS A 81 20.73 1.00 23.79
C CYS A 81 19.62 0.04 24.24
N LYS A 82 19.56 -0.30 25.55
CA LYS A 82 18.49 -1.12 26.11
C LYS A 82 17.13 -0.42 26.06
N ASN A 83 17.08 0.89 26.33
CA ASN A 83 15.86 1.68 26.25
C ASN A 83 15.36 1.80 24.81
N VAL A 84 16.25 2.05 23.85
CA VAL A 84 15.92 2.09 22.42
C VAL A 84 15.36 0.73 21.98
N LYS A 85 16.03 -0.38 22.30
CA LYS A 85 15.52 -1.72 21.97
C LYS A 85 14.16 -2.01 22.61
N ARG A 86 13.93 -1.57 23.86
CA ARG A 86 12.62 -1.70 24.53
C ARG A 86 11.55 -0.87 23.83
N LEU A 87 11.86 0.39 23.51
CA LEU A 87 10.94 1.30 22.84
C LEU A 87 10.54 0.77 21.47
N CYS A 88 11.51 0.30 20.68
CA CYS A 88 11.23 -0.37 19.41
C CYS A 88 10.36 -1.60 19.66
N ARG A 89 10.70 -2.49 20.61
CA ARG A 89 9.88 -3.68 20.87
C ARG A 89 8.43 -3.35 21.31
N SER A 90 8.21 -2.29 22.08
CA SER A 90 6.88 -1.94 22.59
C SER A 90 6.04 -1.09 21.64
N SER A 91 6.70 -0.25 20.84
CA SER A 91 6.04 0.80 20.05
C SER A 91 6.12 0.53 18.55
N PHE A 92 7.06 -0.31 18.12
CA PHE A 92 7.19 -0.73 16.74
C PHE A 92 6.56 -2.12 16.57
N ASP A 93 5.38 -2.13 15.97
CA ASP A 93 4.86 -3.27 15.25
C ASP A 93 4.79 -2.87 13.77
N LYS A 94 4.96 -3.82 12.85
CA LYS A 94 4.79 -3.51 11.42
C LYS A 94 3.37 -2.99 11.25
N ILE A 95 3.23 -1.83 10.59
CA ILE A 95 1.92 -1.19 10.41
C ILE A 95 1.02 -2.14 9.65
N ASN A 96 -0.11 -2.46 10.27
CA ASN A 96 -1.14 -3.30 9.72
C ASN A 96 -2.25 -2.41 9.13
N ALA A 97 -2.49 -2.55 7.82
CA ALA A 97 -3.70 -2.01 7.22
C ALA A 97 -4.88 -2.84 7.75
N TRP A 98 -5.71 -2.20 8.58
CA TRP A 98 -6.98 -2.77 9.08
C TRP A 98 -6.83 -4.08 9.87
N GLY A 99 -5.63 -4.37 10.41
CA GLY A 99 -5.34 -5.64 11.09
C GLY A 99 -5.34 -6.88 10.17
N LEU A 100 -5.56 -6.71 8.86
CA LEU A 100 -5.70 -7.78 7.88
C LEU A 100 -4.44 -7.99 7.05
N PHE A 101 -3.70 -6.91 6.75
CA PHE A 101 -2.53 -6.98 5.89
C PHE A 101 -1.40 -6.12 6.45
N TYR A 102 -0.20 -6.67 6.54
CA TYR A 102 0.98 -5.84 6.74
C TYR A 102 1.18 -4.95 5.51
N VAL A 103 1.42 -3.66 5.75
CA VAL A 103 1.81 -2.73 4.69
C VAL A 103 3.25 -3.04 4.33
N ASP A 104 3.41 -4.07 3.50
CA ASP A 104 4.67 -4.59 3.00
C ASP A 104 4.73 -4.36 1.49
N SER A 105 5.91 -4.44 0.89
CA SER A 105 6.15 -4.17 -0.55
C SER A 105 5.29 -5.03 -1.49
N ARG A 106 4.77 -6.16 -0.99
CA ARG A 106 3.88 -7.08 -1.71
C ARG A 106 2.41 -6.65 -1.73
N LEU A 107 1.97 -5.81 -0.79
CA LEU A 107 0.59 -5.35 -0.67
C LEU A 107 0.09 -4.62 -1.93
N PRO A 108 0.79 -3.58 -2.45
CA PRO A 108 0.35 -2.88 -3.66
C PRO A 108 0.34 -3.79 -4.89
N LEU A 109 1.30 -4.72 -5.01
CA LEU A 109 1.36 -5.66 -6.13
C LEU A 109 0.18 -6.63 -6.14
N SER A 110 -0.15 -7.21 -4.97
CA SER A 110 -1.33 -8.07 -4.81
C SER A 110 -2.62 -7.32 -5.11
N LEU A 111 -2.71 -6.06 -4.70
CA LEU A 111 -3.84 -5.17 -4.95
C LEU A 111 -4.08 -4.89 -6.44
N VAL A 112 -3.01 -4.59 -7.17
CA VAL A 112 -3.07 -4.39 -8.63
C VAL A 112 -3.46 -5.68 -9.35
N GLY A 113 -2.94 -6.83 -8.91
CA GLY A 113 -3.33 -8.14 -9.44
C GLY A 113 -4.82 -8.41 -9.23
N LEU A 114 -5.34 -8.15 -8.03
CA LEU A 114 -6.76 -8.30 -7.73
C LEU A 114 -7.61 -7.38 -8.63
N LEU A 115 -7.25 -6.11 -8.72
CA LEU A 115 -7.97 -5.13 -9.54
C LEU A 115 -8.01 -5.54 -11.02
N THR A 116 -6.87 -5.99 -11.56
CA THR A 116 -6.77 -6.48 -12.94
C THR A 116 -7.68 -7.67 -13.16
N ASN A 117 -7.64 -8.66 -12.26
CA ASN A 117 -8.47 -9.87 -12.38
C ASN A 117 -9.97 -9.54 -12.35
N TYR A 118 -10.41 -8.70 -11.41
CA TYR A 118 -11.82 -8.26 -11.36
C TYR A 118 -12.21 -7.49 -12.63
N THR A 119 -11.33 -6.63 -13.13
CA THR A 119 -11.58 -5.88 -14.38
C THR A 119 -11.74 -6.83 -15.56
N VAL A 120 -10.87 -7.84 -15.70
CA VAL A 120 -10.95 -8.85 -16.76
C VAL A 120 -12.26 -9.64 -16.66
N VAL A 121 -12.64 -10.10 -15.47
CA VAL A 121 -13.90 -10.84 -15.27
C VAL A 121 -15.11 -9.99 -15.63
N LEU A 122 -15.15 -8.72 -15.20
CA LEU A 122 -16.25 -7.83 -15.54
C LEU A 122 -16.29 -7.51 -17.04
N LEU A 123 -15.14 -7.37 -17.70
CA LEU A 123 -15.06 -7.23 -19.16
C LEU A 123 -15.58 -8.48 -19.88
N GLN A 124 -15.26 -9.68 -19.39
CA GLN A 124 -15.80 -10.92 -19.93
C GLN A 124 -17.32 -10.96 -19.83
N PHE A 125 -17.91 -10.63 -18.67
CA PHE A 125 -19.36 -10.54 -18.52
C PHE A 125 -20.02 -9.47 -19.41
N ALA A 126 -19.26 -8.45 -19.83
CA ALA A 126 -19.80 -7.37 -20.64
C ALA A 126 -19.72 -7.61 -22.15
N PHE A 127 -18.73 -8.35 -22.62
CA PHE A 127 -18.44 -8.49 -24.05
C PHE A 127 -18.51 -9.94 -24.58
N LEU A 128 -18.58 -10.94 -23.69
CA LEU A 128 -18.65 -12.36 -24.01
C LEU A 128 -20.01 -12.92 -23.61
#